data_AF-A0A4Y2LZ49-F1
#
_entry.id   AF-A0A4Y2LZ49-F1
#
_cell.length_a   1.000
_cell.length_b   1.000
_cell.length_c   1.000
_cell.angle_alpha   90.00
_cell.angle_beta   90.00
_cell.angle_gamma   90.00
#
_symmetry.space_group_name_H-M   'P 1'
#
loop_
_entity.id
_entity.type
_entity.pdbx_description
1 polymer ?
#
loop_
_entity_poly.entity_id
_entity_poly.type
_entity_poly.pdbx_seq_one_letter_code
_entity_poly.pdbx_strand_id
1 'polypeptide(L)'
;MESKATIKGVAEATNHFGMNLYKILAKENTNVFFSPFSLSTAVAMLFCGAQNETAEEMREVLGCEAANIKDEELKFCFQKPLDALGGKRAYYTLECANALVIHKEFPAKDEYKSLLKDNFKALLREADFVNETVEAVELVNEWVKMKTSSMIPKSLDSLDPEAVLIILNAVYFKGLWLDPFKQQYTYLQDFYNKGGKNNCPREVDMMHITETFPYTKQESYKALELPYKGRDISMLILLPDSEDGLSELENSLSSTFIKDVKQSMSSTEVRVALPRFQLEYSKSLKEAFQSLGLNRVFRSGAHLNGINDSDELFLSGVNHKAVLVVNEAGTEATAVTYEVLTGCSTTMEYEKFIVDHPFMFAIYTARENLILFMGRVVEL
;
A
#
# COMPACT_ATOMS: atom_id res chain seq x y z
N MET A 1 19.09 -19.16 10.49
CA MET A 1 18.00 -18.83 11.44
C MET A 1 17.83 -17.32 11.61
N GLU A 2 18.91 -16.52 11.50
CA GLU A 2 18.86 -15.05 11.55
C GLU A 2 17.97 -14.38 10.49
N SER A 3 17.76 -14.98 9.30
CA SER A 3 16.99 -14.31 8.22
C SER A 3 15.48 -14.22 8.44
N LYS A 4 14.88 -15.13 9.23
CA LYS A 4 13.42 -15.15 9.46
C LYS A 4 12.99 -14.16 10.55
N ALA A 5 13.85 -13.90 11.54
CA ALA A 5 13.58 -12.94 12.61
C ALA A 5 13.50 -11.50 12.07
N THR A 6 14.33 -11.18 11.07
CA THR A 6 14.40 -9.83 10.47
C THR A 6 13.13 -9.44 9.71
N ILE A 7 12.59 -10.32 8.84
CA ILE A 7 11.42 -9.97 8.00
C ILE A 7 10.15 -9.85 8.84
N LYS A 8 10.01 -10.69 9.87
CA LYS A 8 8.86 -10.61 10.78
C LYS A 8 8.86 -9.31 11.58
N GLY A 9 10.03 -8.87 12.09
CA GLY A 9 10.15 -7.56 12.74
C GLY A 9 9.78 -6.41 11.79
N VAL A 10 10.22 -6.47 10.53
CA VAL A 10 9.83 -5.46 9.52
C VAL A 10 8.34 -5.46 9.24
N ALA A 11 7.70 -6.63 9.23
CA ALA A 11 6.26 -6.73 9.10
C ALA A 11 5.54 -6.07 10.27
N GLU A 12 5.98 -6.32 11.50
CA GLU A 12 5.41 -5.70 12.71
C GLU A 12 5.58 -4.17 12.68
N ALA A 13 6.78 -3.67 12.38
CA ALA A 13 7.08 -2.24 12.22
C ALA A 13 6.23 -1.59 11.12
N THR A 14 6.22 -2.19 9.92
CA THR A 14 5.47 -1.68 8.76
C THR A 14 3.97 -1.68 9.00
N ASN A 15 3.44 -2.71 9.66
CA ASN A 15 2.01 -2.79 9.97
C ASN A 15 1.61 -1.76 11.02
N HIS A 16 2.49 -1.51 12.01
CA HIS A 16 2.29 -0.44 12.99
C HIS A 16 2.24 0.94 12.33
N PHE A 17 3.27 1.27 11.53
CA PHE A 17 3.32 2.49 10.73
C PHE A 17 2.08 2.63 9.84
N GLY A 18 1.73 1.56 9.11
CA GLY A 18 0.61 1.52 8.19
C GLY A 18 -0.73 1.81 8.86
N MET A 19 -1.00 1.17 10.01
CA MET A 19 -2.26 1.40 10.73
C MET A 19 -2.36 2.80 11.34
N ASN A 20 -1.26 3.34 11.86
CA ASN A 20 -1.27 4.72 12.38
C ASN A 20 -1.50 5.73 11.24
N LEU A 21 -0.85 5.53 10.09
CA LEU A 21 -1.06 6.36 8.91
C LEU A 21 -2.49 6.23 8.39
N TYR A 22 -3.03 5.00 8.33
CA TYR A 22 -4.40 4.74 7.92
C TYR A 22 -5.39 5.55 8.75
N LYS A 23 -5.26 5.55 10.08
CA LYS A 23 -6.14 6.31 10.99
C LYS A 23 -6.13 7.81 10.74
N ILE A 24 -5.05 8.36 10.19
CA ILE A 24 -4.97 9.76 9.80
C ILE A 24 -5.65 9.98 8.45
N LEU A 25 -5.35 9.13 7.46
CA LEU A 25 -5.90 9.24 6.10
C LEU A 25 -7.42 8.96 6.06
N ALA A 26 -7.90 8.03 6.88
CA ALA A 26 -9.32 7.64 6.98
C ALA A 26 -10.23 8.72 7.59
N LYS A 27 -9.67 9.82 8.12
CA LYS A 27 -10.47 10.97 8.60
C LYS A 27 -11.17 11.70 7.45
N GLU A 28 -10.62 11.63 6.25
CA GLU A 28 -11.26 12.17 5.04
C GLU A 28 -12.27 11.18 4.53
N ASN A 29 -13.55 11.55 4.40
CA ASN A 29 -14.64 10.63 4.04
C ASN A 29 -14.66 10.25 2.54
N THR A 30 -13.51 9.80 2.04
CA THR A 30 -13.20 9.43 0.64
C THR A 30 -12.51 8.07 0.61
N ASN A 31 -12.34 7.52 -0.60
CA ASN A 31 -11.54 6.32 -0.80
C ASN A 31 -10.10 6.58 -0.38
N VAL A 32 -9.51 5.60 0.29
CA VAL A 32 -8.09 5.63 0.70
C VAL A 32 -7.43 4.40 0.11
N PHE A 33 -6.26 4.59 -0.50
CA PHE A 33 -5.45 3.46 -0.95
C PHE A 33 -3.97 3.84 -0.93
N PHE A 34 -3.17 3.09 -0.18
CA PHE A 34 -1.73 3.34 -0.12
C PHE A 34 -0.95 2.06 0.18
N SER A 35 0.37 2.13 0.06
CA SER A 35 1.28 1.03 0.43
C SER A 35 2.04 1.35 1.72
N PRO A 36 1.65 0.76 2.87
CA PRO A 36 2.44 0.85 4.09
C PRO A 36 3.90 0.44 3.87
N PHE A 37 4.12 -0.69 3.20
CA PHE A 37 5.45 -1.22 2.91
C PHE A 37 6.30 -0.26 2.09
N SER A 38 5.75 0.35 1.05
CA SER A 38 6.52 1.24 0.20
C SER A 38 6.82 2.58 0.89
N LEU A 39 5.91 3.09 1.71
CA LEU A 39 6.11 4.32 2.47
C LEU A 39 7.04 4.14 3.66
N SER A 40 6.95 3.02 4.39
CA SER A 40 7.92 2.70 5.45
C SER A 40 9.32 2.53 4.88
N THR A 41 9.44 1.92 3.69
CA THR A 41 10.70 1.89 2.94
C THR A 41 11.21 3.30 2.64
N ALA A 42 10.33 4.23 2.25
CA ALA A 42 10.74 5.61 1.95
C ALA A 42 11.23 6.36 3.19
N VAL A 43 10.60 6.16 4.34
CA VAL A 43 11.07 6.72 5.62
C VAL A 43 12.39 6.04 6.04
N ALA A 44 12.57 4.74 5.79
CA ALA A 44 13.83 4.04 6.05
C ALA A 44 15.01 4.56 5.20
N MET A 45 14.74 4.99 3.95
CA MET A 45 15.75 5.65 3.10
C MET A 45 16.22 6.97 3.71
N LEU A 46 15.30 7.77 4.27
CA LEU A 46 15.64 9.00 4.98
C LEU A 46 16.42 8.72 6.25
N PHE A 47 15.98 7.72 7.02
CA PHE A 47 16.64 7.33 8.26
C PHE A 47 18.12 7.02 8.05
N CYS A 48 18.48 6.35 6.95
CA CYS A 48 19.88 6.05 6.63
C CYS A 48 20.76 7.30 6.43
N GLY A 49 20.16 8.46 6.20
CA GLY A 49 20.84 9.76 6.09
C GLY A 49 20.60 10.70 7.27
N ALA A 50 19.78 10.30 8.24
CA ALA A 50 19.39 11.10 9.39
C ALA A 50 20.23 10.79 10.62
N GLN A 51 20.37 11.76 11.53
CA GLN A 51 21.04 11.61 12.82
C GLN A 51 20.24 12.28 13.95
N ASN A 52 20.65 12.00 15.20
CA ASN A 52 20.14 12.62 16.42
C ASN A 52 18.59 12.62 16.46
N GLU A 53 17.97 13.72 16.87
CA GLU A 53 16.52 13.85 17.06
C GLU A 53 15.73 13.61 15.77
N THR A 54 16.32 13.89 14.60
CA THR A 54 15.66 13.62 13.31
C THR A 54 15.58 12.11 13.04
N ALA A 55 16.62 11.37 13.40
CA ALA A 55 16.63 9.91 13.32
C ALA A 55 15.72 9.27 14.37
N GLU A 56 15.68 9.82 15.58
CA GLU A 56 14.81 9.34 16.67
C GLU A 56 13.32 9.40 16.28
N GLU A 57 12.84 10.54 15.74
CA GLU A 57 11.46 10.67 15.25
C GLU A 57 11.14 9.63 14.15
N MET A 58 12.08 9.38 13.23
CA MET A 58 11.90 8.37 12.18
C MET A 58 11.79 6.96 12.75
N ARG A 59 12.56 6.61 13.78
CA ARG A 59 12.49 5.29 14.43
C ARG A 59 11.17 5.07 15.14
N GLU A 60 10.69 6.09 15.85
CA GLU A 60 9.41 6.05 16.54
C GLU A 60 8.27 5.84 15.53
N VAL A 61 8.24 6.67 14.47
CA VAL A 61 7.21 6.59 13.43
C VAL A 61 7.24 5.24 12.68
N LEU A 62 8.42 4.71 12.38
CA LEU A 62 8.57 3.39 11.76
C LEU A 62 8.13 2.24 12.68
N GLY A 63 7.96 2.48 13.99
CA GLY A 63 7.66 1.43 14.96
C GLY A 63 8.86 0.51 15.24
N CYS A 64 10.09 1.01 15.06
CA CYS A 64 11.31 0.21 15.23
C CYS A 64 11.45 -0.32 16.66
N GLU A 65 11.03 0.45 17.67
CA GLU A 65 11.05 0.03 19.07
C GLU A 65 10.09 -1.12 19.34
N ALA A 66 8.86 -1.03 18.82
CA ALA A 66 7.86 -2.08 18.93
C ALA A 66 8.31 -3.40 18.28
N ALA A 67 9.12 -3.30 17.21
CA ALA A 67 9.69 -4.43 16.50
C ALA A 67 11.10 -4.86 16.98
N ASN A 68 11.65 -4.19 18.00
CA ASN A 68 13.00 -4.41 18.52
C ASN A 68 14.10 -4.39 17.43
N ILE A 69 14.01 -3.45 16.48
CA ILE A 69 14.96 -3.27 15.37
C ILE A 69 16.04 -2.27 15.78
N LYS A 70 17.31 -2.69 15.72
CA LYS A 70 18.46 -1.82 15.94
C LYS A 70 18.79 -0.98 14.71
N ASP A 71 19.47 0.14 14.91
CA ASP A 71 19.83 1.09 13.86
C ASP A 71 20.68 0.45 12.76
N GLU A 72 21.67 -0.33 13.16
CA GLU A 72 22.62 -0.96 12.23
C GLU A 72 21.95 -2.03 11.36
N GLU A 73 20.80 -2.56 11.82
CA GLU A 73 20.05 -3.61 11.15
C GLU A 73 18.97 -3.04 10.21
N LEU A 74 18.50 -1.80 10.45
CA LEU A 74 17.35 -1.22 9.76
C LEU A 74 17.50 -1.21 8.24
N LYS A 75 18.69 -0.86 7.74
CA LYS A 75 19.02 -0.92 6.33
C LYS A 75 18.78 -2.32 5.73
N PHE A 76 19.30 -3.35 6.38
CA PHE A 76 19.16 -4.74 5.92
C PHE A 76 17.74 -5.28 6.12
N CYS A 77 17.05 -4.78 7.14
CA CYS A 77 15.66 -5.07 7.45
C CYS A 77 14.74 -4.69 6.27
N PHE A 78 14.91 -3.51 5.68
CA PHE A 78 14.08 -3.08 4.55
C PHE A 78 14.59 -3.58 3.18
N GLN A 79 15.90 -3.79 3.01
CA GLN A 79 16.44 -4.36 1.77
C GLN A 79 15.91 -5.77 1.49
N LYS A 80 15.90 -6.65 2.49
CA LYS A 80 15.54 -8.07 2.31
C LYS A 80 14.13 -8.27 1.74
N PRO A 81 13.06 -7.64 2.27
CA PRO A 81 11.73 -7.71 1.69
C PRO A 81 11.64 -7.10 0.28
N LEU A 82 12.37 -6.01 -0.01
CA LEU A 82 12.40 -5.44 -1.37
C LEU A 82 12.98 -6.41 -2.39
N ASP A 83 14.04 -7.13 -2.02
CA ASP A 83 14.62 -8.19 -2.86
C ASP A 83 13.72 -9.43 -2.93
N ALA A 84 13.09 -9.78 -1.82
CA ALA A 84 12.29 -10.99 -1.69
C ALA A 84 10.84 -10.83 -2.17
N LEU A 85 10.34 -9.64 -2.46
CA LEU A 85 8.96 -9.41 -2.89
C LEU A 85 8.86 -8.58 -4.17
N GLY A 86 9.78 -7.64 -4.37
CA GLY A 86 9.76 -6.71 -5.50
C GLY A 86 10.08 -7.37 -6.85
N GLY A 87 9.57 -6.74 -7.90
CA GLY A 87 9.76 -7.12 -9.29
C GLY A 87 8.65 -8.03 -9.83
N LYS A 88 8.87 -8.49 -11.07
CA LYS A 88 7.97 -9.39 -11.78
C LYS A 88 8.25 -10.85 -11.41
N ARG A 89 7.21 -11.56 -10.97
CA ARG A 89 7.20 -13.00 -10.72
C ARG A 89 6.29 -13.72 -11.71
N ALA A 90 6.18 -15.05 -11.57
CA ALA A 90 5.35 -15.87 -12.44
C ALA A 90 3.87 -15.47 -12.40
N TYR A 91 3.35 -15.07 -11.24
CA TYR A 91 1.91 -14.85 -11.03
C TYR A 91 1.53 -13.49 -10.46
N TYR A 92 2.51 -12.68 -10.07
CA TYR A 92 2.29 -11.32 -9.58
C TYR A 92 3.48 -10.43 -9.94
N THR A 93 3.24 -9.11 -9.96
CA THR A 93 4.24 -8.06 -10.12
C THR A 93 4.03 -7.06 -8.99
N LEU A 94 5.09 -6.76 -8.25
CA LEU A 94 5.10 -5.69 -7.25
C LEU A 94 6.22 -4.72 -7.60
N GLU A 95 5.87 -3.53 -8.08
CA GLU A 95 6.84 -2.50 -8.44
C GLU A 95 6.70 -1.31 -7.50
N CYS A 96 7.76 -1.06 -6.73
CA CYS A 96 7.89 0.12 -5.87
C CYS A 96 8.90 1.07 -6.52
N ALA A 97 8.41 2.19 -7.04
CA ALA A 97 9.20 3.26 -7.63
C ALA A 97 9.42 4.36 -6.58
N ASN A 98 10.54 4.25 -5.87
CA ASN A 98 11.02 5.22 -4.89
C ASN A 98 12.05 6.17 -5.53
N ALA A 99 11.76 7.46 -5.55
CA ALA A 99 12.69 8.48 -6.01
C ALA A 99 12.87 9.60 -4.97
N LEU A 100 14.11 10.05 -4.81
CA LEU A 100 14.49 11.25 -4.10
C LEU A 100 14.96 12.28 -5.13
N VAL A 101 14.37 13.47 -5.07
CA VAL A 101 14.79 14.61 -5.89
C VAL A 101 15.33 15.66 -4.94
N ILE A 102 16.62 15.97 -5.05
CA ILE A 102 17.33 16.94 -4.21
C ILE A 102 17.75 18.14 -5.07
N HIS A 103 17.67 19.34 -4.51
CA HIS A 103 18.10 20.54 -5.21
C HIS A 103 19.62 20.50 -5.42
N LYS A 104 20.10 20.87 -6.62
CA LYS A 104 21.52 20.72 -7.01
C LYS A 104 22.52 21.49 -6.13
N GLU A 105 22.06 22.49 -5.39
CA GLU A 105 22.87 23.22 -4.41
C GLU A 105 23.17 22.39 -3.14
N PHE A 106 22.47 21.28 -2.94
CA PHE A 106 22.68 20.32 -1.85
C PHE A 106 23.12 18.96 -2.43
N PRO A 107 24.30 18.86 -3.08
CA PRO A 107 24.73 17.61 -3.70
C PRO A 107 24.82 16.49 -2.66
N ALA A 108 24.24 15.34 -2.97
CA ALA A 108 24.23 14.22 -2.03
C ALA A 108 25.59 13.51 -2.03
N LYS A 109 26.00 13.02 -0.85
CA LYS A 109 27.21 12.23 -0.67
C LYS A 109 27.19 10.94 -1.50
N ASP A 110 28.34 10.54 -2.03
CA ASP A 110 28.46 9.37 -2.91
C ASP A 110 28.13 8.06 -2.18
N GLU A 111 28.43 7.99 -0.88
CA GLU A 111 28.06 6.86 -0.03
C GLU A 111 26.52 6.72 0.08
N TYR A 112 25.81 7.84 0.21
CA TYR A 112 24.34 7.85 0.29
C TYR A 112 23.72 7.50 -1.06
N LYS A 113 24.25 8.03 -2.17
CA LYS A 113 23.84 7.64 -3.54
C LYS A 113 23.98 6.14 -3.77
N SER A 114 25.10 5.56 -3.36
CA SER A 114 25.37 4.13 -3.48
C SER A 114 24.41 3.31 -2.61
N LEU A 115 24.16 3.75 -1.37
CA LEU A 115 23.22 3.12 -0.45
C LEU A 115 21.79 3.06 -1.01
N LEU A 116 21.28 4.15 -1.59
CA LEU A 116 19.94 4.17 -2.17
C LEU A 116 19.81 3.23 -3.37
N LYS A 117 20.83 3.21 -4.24
CA LYS A 117 20.86 2.36 -5.42
C LYS A 117 20.94 0.88 -5.05
N ASP A 118 21.87 0.52 -4.18
CA ASP A 118 22.22 -0.88 -3.94
C ASP A 118 21.29 -1.57 -2.94
N ASN A 119 20.74 -0.81 -1.97
CA ASN A 119 19.93 -1.40 -0.89
C ASN A 119 18.43 -1.12 -1.04
N PHE A 120 18.05 0.00 -1.65
CA PHE A 120 16.65 0.39 -1.80
C PHE A 120 16.15 0.35 -3.25
N LYS A 121 17.05 0.13 -4.22
CA LYS A 121 16.76 0.21 -5.67
C LYS A 121 16.09 1.54 -6.04
N ALA A 122 16.39 2.57 -5.26
CA ALA A 122 15.77 3.88 -5.37
C ALA A 122 16.59 4.79 -6.27
N LEU A 123 15.90 5.76 -6.86
CA LEU A 123 16.50 6.77 -7.69
C LEU A 123 16.84 8.00 -6.83
N LEU A 124 18.07 8.51 -6.92
CA LEU A 124 18.40 9.85 -6.48
C LEU A 124 18.69 10.73 -7.70
N ARG A 125 18.07 11.91 -7.74
CA ARG A 125 18.28 12.92 -8.76
C ARG A 125 18.58 14.26 -8.13
N GLU A 126 19.66 14.87 -8.61
CA GLU A 126 20.01 16.26 -8.32
C GLU A 126 19.46 17.10 -9.48
N ALA A 127 18.70 18.16 -9.18
CA ALA A 127 18.11 19.02 -10.21
C ALA A 127 17.99 20.48 -9.73
N ASP A 128 17.94 21.41 -10.69
CA ASP A 128 17.60 22.81 -10.41
C ASP A 128 16.08 23.00 -10.34
N PHE A 129 15.57 23.38 -9.18
CA PHE A 129 14.11 23.54 -8.99
C PHE A 129 13.63 24.93 -9.42
N VAL A 130 14.53 25.79 -9.91
CA VAL A 130 14.19 27.11 -10.43
C VAL A 130 14.27 27.10 -11.96
N ASN A 131 15.39 26.66 -12.51
CA ASN A 131 15.69 26.77 -13.94
C ASN A 131 15.40 25.50 -14.74
N GLU A 132 15.37 24.32 -14.11
CA GLU A 132 15.25 23.01 -14.79
C GLU A 132 13.99 22.24 -14.34
N THR A 133 12.98 22.93 -13.81
CA THR A 133 11.76 22.32 -13.25
C THR A 133 11.06 21.36 -14.20
N VAL A 134 10.86 21.77 -15.46
CA VAL A 134 10.16 20.95 -16.46
C VAL A 134 10.96 19.68 -16.77
N GLU A 135 12.26 19.82 -17.03
CA GLU A 135 13.14 18.69 -17.34
C GLU A 135 13.23 17.71 -16.16
N ALA A 136 13.36 18.22 -14.93
CA ALA A 136 13.39 17.41 -13.72
C ALA A 136 12.08 16.62 -13.52
N VAL A 137 10.92 17.27 -13.72
CA VAL A 137 9.60 16.63 -13.63
C VAL A 137 9.44 15.54 -14.71
N GLU A 138 9.85 15.83 -15.95
CA GLU A 138 9.77 14.86 -17.07
C GLU A 138 10.66 13.64 -16.83
N LEU A 139 11.91 13.83 -16.43
CA LEU A 139 12.86 12.75 -16.14
C LEU A 139 12.36 11.83 -15.03
N VAL A 140 11.81 12.41 -13.96
CA VAL A 140 11.23 11.68 -12.85
C VAL A 140 10.00 10.90 -13.29
N ASN A 141 9.07 11.53 -14.01
CA ASN A 141 7.85 10.87 -14.49
C ASN A 141 8.18 9.74 -15.47
N GLU A 142 9.15 9.92 -16.37
CA GLU A 142 9.57 8.87 -17.29
C GLU A 142 10.19 7.69 -16.53
N TRP A 143 11.00 7.96 -15.50
CA TRP A 143 11.53 6.90 -14.64
C TRP A 143 10.42 6.14 -13.89
N VAL A 144 9.46 6.85 -13.29
CA VAL A 144 8.32 6.23 -12.60
C VAL A 144 7.47 5.43 -13.57
N LYS A 145 7.19 5.97 -14.75
CA LYS A 145 6.44 5.28 -15.81
C LYS A 145 7.14 4.00 -16.24
N MET A 146 8.46 4.05 -16.51
CA MET A 146 9.22 2.85 -16.85
C MET A 146 9.19 1.82 -15.71
N LYS A 147 9.37 2.25 -14.46
CA LYS A 147 9.36 1.35 -13.30
C LYS A 147 8.00 0.72 -13.01
N THR A 148 6.93 1.47 -13.22
CA THR A 148 5.55 1.02 -12.96
C THR A 148 4.91 0.37 -14.18
N SER A 149 5.70 -0.03 -15.18
CA SER A 149 5.20 -0.64 -16.43
C SER A 149 4.11 0.22 -17.11
N SER A 150 4.28 1.54 -17.08
CA SER A 150 3.36 2.58 -17.58
C SER A 150 2.03 2.74 -16.85
N MET A 151 1.82 2.03 -15.72
CA MET A 151 0.58 2.14 -14.94
C MET A 151 0.48 3.43 -14.14
N ILE A 152 1.63 4.03 -13.81
CA ILE A 152 1.70 5.37 -13.23
C ILE A 152 2.48 6.26 -14.20
N PRO A 153 1.81 6.83 -15.22
CA PRO A 153 2.48 7.63 -16.25
C PRO A 153 2.94 8.99 -15.72
N LYS A 154 2.31 9.49 -14.65
CA LYS A 154 2.62 10.77 -14.03
C LYS A 154 2.50 10.64 -12.50
N SER A 155 3.60 10.92 -11.80
CA SER A 155 3.70 10.93 -10.33
C SER A 155 3.96 12.32 -9.75
N LEU A 156 4.45 13.23 -10.58
CA LEU A 156 4.78 14.60 -10.19
C LEU A 156 4.20 15.57 -11.22
N ASP A 157 3.43 16.55 -10.76
CA ASP A 157 2.83 17.57 -11.63
C ASP A 157 3.74 18.78 -11.82
N SER A 158 4.36 19.25 -10.73
CA SER A 158 5.26 20.39 -10.69
C SER A 158 6.27 20.22 -9.57
N LEU A 159 7.38 20.94 -9.66
CA LEU A 159 8.32 21.11 -8.55
C LEU A 159 8.11 22.50 -7.95
N ASP A 160 8.08 22.56 -6.62
CA ASP A 160 8.10 23.82 -5.89
C ASP A 160 9.53 24.40 -5.95
N PRO A 161 9.71 25.63 -6.46
CA PRO A 161 11.03 26.26 -6.51
C PRO A 161 11.69 26.47 -5.14
N GLU A 162 10.91 26.48 -4.05
CA GLU A 162 11.44 26.60 -2.69
C GLU A 162 11.77 25.25 -2.06
N ALA A 163 11.47 24.13 -2.74
CA ALA A 163 11.80 22.82 -2.23
C ALA A 163 13.31 22.54 -2.33
N VAL A 164 13.84 21.76 -1.39
CA VAL A 164 15.24 21.35 -1.36
C VAL A 164 15.39 19.82 -1.41
N LEU A 165 14.42 19.06 -0.89
CA LEU A 165 14.37 17.61 -0.98
C LEU A 165 12.93 17.11 -1.05
N ILE A 166 12.60 16.30 -2.05
CA ILE A 166 11.27 15.70 -2.22
C ILE A 166 11.41 14.19 -2.35
N ILE A 167 10.49 13.47 -1.71
CA ILE A 167 10.31 12.03 -1.92
C ILE A 167 9.09 11.79 -2.81
N LEU A 168 9.28 10.92 -3.78
CA LEU A 168 8.22 10.41 -4.63
C LEU A 168 8.16 8.91 -4.44
N ASN A 169 6.99 8.45 -3.99
CA ASN A 169 6.72 7.05 -3.83
C ASN A 169 5.55 6.66 -4.74
N ALA A 170 5.85 5.95 -5.82
CA ALA A 170 4.85 5.40 -6.71
C ALA A 170 4.85 3.87 -6.61
N VAL A 171 3.68 3.26 -6.46
CA VAL A 171 3.57 1.82 -6.21
C VAL A 171 2.46 1.19 -7.05
N TYR A 172 2.78 0.05 -7.66
CA TYR A 172 1.87 -0.71 -8.50
C TYR A 172 1.91 -2.19 -8.11
N PHE A 173 0.73 -2.80 -8.03
CA PHE A 173 0.59 -4.22 -7.80
C PHE A 173 -0.31 -4.86 -8.86
N LYS A 174 0.17 -6.00 -9.34
CA LYS A 174 -0.52 -6.91 -10.24
C LYS A 174 -0.47 -8.30 -9.63
N GLY A 175 -1.58 -9.02 -9.57
CA GLY A 175 -1.60 -10.40 -9.09
C GLY A 175 -2.79 -11.14 -9.69
N LEU A 176 -2.64 -12.42 -10.03
CA LEU A 176 -3.75 -13.24 -10.49
C LEU A 176 -4.43 -13.94 -9.32
N TRP A 177 -5.76 -13.97 -9.26
CA TRP A 177 -6.47 -14.77 -8.26
C TRP A 177 -6.09 -16.24 -8.38
N LEU A 178 -5.97 -16.93 -7.25
CA LEU A 178 -5.83 -18.39 -7.24
C LEU A 178 -7.02 -19.02 -7.96
N ASP A 179 -8.22 -18.58 -7.57
CA ASP A 179 -9.52 -18.98 -8.11
C ASP A 179 -10.17 -17.76 -8.78
N PRO A 180 -10.03 -17.58 -10.11
CA PRO A 180 -10.54 -16.40 -10.80
C PRO A 180 -12.07 -16.41 -10.92
N PHE A 181 -12.67 -15.23 -10.87
CA PHE A 181 -14.08 -15.05 -11.19
C PHE A 181 -14.30 -15.31 -12.68
N LYS A 182 -15.50 -15.77 -13.05
CA LYS A 182 -15.87 -15.91 -14.46
C LYS A 182 -16.64 -14.67 -14.90
N GLN A 183 -16.19 -14.02 -15.96
CA GLN A 183 -16.82 -12.80 -16.51
C GLN A 183 -18.32 -12.97 -16.84
N GLN A 184 -18.73 -14.18 -17.21
CA GLN A 184 -20.14 -14.52 -17.46
C GLN A 184 -21.03 -14.44 -16.20
N TYR A 185 -20.42 -14.40 -15.01
CA TYR A 185 -21.10 -14.22 -13.73
C TYR A 185 -20.88 -12.82 -13.16
N THR A 186 -20.42 -11.87 -13.98
CA THR A 186 -20.38 -10.45 -13.65
C THR A 186 -21.62 -9.77 -14.21
N TYR A 187 -22.40 -9.12 -13.35
CA TYR A 187 -23.60 -8.37 -13.75
C TYR A 187 -23.82 -7.16 -12.83
N LEU A 188 -24.61 -6.20 -13.30
CA LEU A 188 -24.90 -4.98 -12.54
C LEU A 188 -25.64 -5.30 -11.24
N GLN A 189 -25.15 -4.75 -10.14
CA GLN A 189 -25.83 -4.74 -8.84
C GLN A 189 -25.60 -3.44 -8.11
N ASP A 190 -26.50 -3.15 -7.18
CA ASP A 190 -26.42 -1.98 -6.31
C ASP A 190 -25.20 -2.03 -5.38
N PHE A 191 -24.53 -0.88 -5.26
CA PHE A 191 -23.56 -0.59 -4.21
C PHE A 191 -23.98 0.68 -3.44
N TYR A 192 -24.05 0.57 -2.13
CA TYR A 192 -24.55 1.60 -1.20
C TYR A 192 -23.43 2.56 -0.77
N ASN A 193 -23.02 3.43 -1.69
CA ASN A 193 -21.99 4.45 -1.46
C ASN A 193 -22.21 5.22 -0.13
N LYS A 194 -21.12 5.46 0.60
CA LYS A 194 -21.07 6.23 1.87
C LYS A 194 -22.02 5.71 2.95
N GLY A 195 -22.24 4.39 2.95
CA GLY A 195 -23.03 3.66 3.93
C GLY A 195 -24.51 3.94 3.80
N GLY A 196 -25.02 3.88 2.57
CA GLY A 196 -26.43 4.11 2.26
C GLY A 196 -26.89 5.56 2.47
N LYS A 197 -26.01 6.49 2.86
CA LYS A 197 -26.36 7.90 3.03
C LYS A 197 -26.94 8.44 1.73
N ASN A 198 -28.21 8.83 1.78
CA ASN A 198 -29.07 9.31 0.67
C ASN A 198 -29.87 8.25 -0.11
N ASN A 199 -29.84 6.96 0.25
CA ASN A 199 -30.66 5.89 -0.36
C ASN A 199 -30.59 5.81 -1.91
N CYS A 200 -29.49 6.29 -2.50
CA CYS A 200 -29.25 6.22 -3.94
C CYS A 200 -28.12 5.23 -4.19
N PRO A 201 -28.40 3.93 -4.32
CA PRO A 201 -27.38 2.96 -4.72
C PRO A 201 -26.85 3.30 -6.12
N ARG A 202 -25.61 2.91 -6.37
CA ARG A 202 -25.01 2.98 -7.71
C ARG A 202 -24.88 1.58 -8.26
N GLU A 203 -25.30 1.36 -9.50
CA GLU A 203 -25.05 0.11 -10.20
C GLU A 203 -23.55 -0.04 -10.51
N VAL A 204 -22.97 -1.16 -10.10
CA VAL A 204 -21.58 -1.54 -10.34
C VAL A 204 -21.50 -2.93 -10.94
N ASP A 205 -20.45 -3.21 -11.71
CA ASP A 205 -20.13 -4.56 -12.17
C ASP A 205 -19.78 -5.45 -10.97
N MET A 206 -20.70 -6.31 -10.55
CA MET A 206 -20.51 -7.20 -9.41
C MET A 206 -20.09 -8.59 -9.88
N MET A 207 -18.87 -9.00 -9.50
CA MET A 207 -18.29 -10.29 -9.88
C MET A 207 -18.71 -11.38 -8.90
N HIS A 208 -19.04 -12.58 -9.40
CA HIS A 208 -19.50 -13.69 -8.56
C HIS A 208 -18.64 -14.95 -8.67
N ILE A 209 -18.44 -15.60 -7.54
CA ILE A 209 -17.87 -16.94 -7.44
C ILE A 209 -18.46 -17.66 -6.22
N THR A 210 -18.61 -18.98 -6.31
CA THR A 210 -18.88 -19.84 -5.16
C THR A 210 -17.74 -20.82 -5.09
N GLU A 211 -16.94 -20.72 -4.03
CA GLU A 211 -15.78 -21.59 -3.81
C GLU A 211 -15.40 -21.59 -2.33
N THR A 212 -14.48 -22.46 -1.94
CA THR A 212 -13.96 -22.57 -0.58
C THR A 212 -12.87 -21.54 -0.31
N PHE A 213 -13.13 -20.64 0.64
CA PHE A 213 -12.18 -19.59 1.06
C PHE A 213 -11.96 -19.59 2.57
N PRO A 214 -10.83 -19.06 3.07
CA PRO A 214 -10.71 -18.68 4.46
C PRO A 214 -11.71 -17.56 4.78
N TYR A 215 -12.62 -17.85 5.70
CA TYR A 215 -13.75 -16.99 6.04
C TYR A 215 -13.99 -16.96 7.53
N THR A 216 -14.46 -15.82 8.04
CA THR A 216 -14.97 -15.69 9.39
C THR A 216 -16.13 -14.71 9.45
N LYS A 217 -17.03 -14.96 10.40
CA LYS A 217 -18.13 -14.07 10.76
C LYS A 217 -17.96 -13.69 12.23
N GLN A 218 -17.74 -12.42 12.47
CA GLN A 218 -17.65 -11.82 13.81
C GLN A 218 -19.00 -11.18 14.17
N GLU A 219 -19.09 -10.59 15.36
CA GLU A 219 -20.34 -9.95 15.83
C GLU A 219 -20.73 -8.71 15.03
N SER A 220 -19.76 -7.99 14.44
CA SER A 220 -19.97 -6.69 13.78
C SER A 220 -19.47 -6.63 12.33
N TYR A 221 -18.81 -7.67 11.84
CA TYR A 221 -18.26 -7.73 10.49
C TYR A 221 -18.02 -9.17 10.03
N LYS A 222 -17.89 -9.33 8.72
CA LYS A 222 -17.41 -10.55 8.07
C LYS A 222 -16.03 -10.29 7.48
N ALA A 223 -15.19 -11.32 7.42
CA ALA A 223 -13.94 -11.23 6.68
C ALA A 223 -13.72 -12.43 5.77
N LEU A 224 -13.17 -12.13 4.59
CA LEU A 224 -12.90 -13.10 3.53
C LEU A 224 -11.48 -12.90 3.03
N GLU A 225 -10.72 -13.99 2.93
CA GLU A 225 -9.43 -14.00 2.27
C GLU A 225 -9.54 -14.54 0.85
N LEU A 226 -9.05 -13.77 -0.12
CA LEU A 226 -8.91 -14.14 -1.53
C LEU A 226 -7.42 -14.33 -1.85
N PRO A 227 -6.92 -15.57 -1.91
CA PRO A 227 -5.52 -15.84 -2.23
C PRO A 227 -5.19 -15.51 -3.69
N TYR A 228 -4.00 -14.97 -3.93
CA TYR A 228 -3.44 -14.91 -5.28
C TYR A 228 -2.71 -16.21 -5.64
N LYS A 229 -2.49 -16.44 -6.94
CA LYS A 229 -1.68 -17.56 -7.44
C LYS A 229 -0.29 -17.56 -6.80
N GLY A 230 0.13 -18.74 -6.35
CA GLY A 230 1.34 -18.93 -5.55
C GLY A 230 1.09 -18.94 -4.04
N ARG A 231 -0.06 -18.41 -3.56
CA ARG A 231 -0.44 -18.36 -2.14
C ARG A 231 0.53 -17.61 -1.21
N ASP A 232 1.47 -16.86 -1.79
CA ASP A 232 2.40 -16.00 -1.05
C ASP A 232 1.75 -14.67 -0.64
N ILE A 233 0.75 -14.23 -1.39
CA ILE A 233 0.02 -12.97 -1.21
C ILE A 233 -1.47 -13.28 -1.23
N SER A 234 -2.22 -12.60 -0.36
CA SER A 234 -3.68 -12.66 -0.33
C SER A 234 -4.27 -11.25 -0.20
N MET A 235 -5.47 -11.06 -0.72
CA MET A 235 -6.33 -9.92 -0.37
C MET A 235 -7.24 -10.34 0.78
N LEU A 236 -7.23 -9.57 1.87
CA LEU A 236 -8.19 -9.68 2.96
C LEU A 236 -9.22 -8.57 2.81
N ILE A 237 -10.50 -8.93 2.79
CA ILE A 237 -11.61 -7.98 2.79
C ILE A 237 -12.31 -8.06 4.14
N LEU A 238 -12.51 -6.92 4.80
CA LEU A 238 -13.34 -6.78 6.00
C LEU A 238 -14.57 -5.97 5.63
N LEU A 239 -15.73 -6.60 5.80
CA LEU A 239 -17.03 -6.06 5.44
C LEU A 239 -17.86 -5.91 6.72
N PRO A 240 -18.16 -4.68 7.18
CA PRO A 240 -19.07 -4.46 8.29
C PRO A 240 -20.44 -5.14 8.06
N ASP A 241 -21.17 -5.47 9.13
CA ASP A 241 -22.53 -5.98 8.97
C ASP A 241 -23.56 -4.86 8.66
N SER A 242 -23.29 -3.62 9.13
CA SER A 242 -24.09 -2.43 8.81
C SER A 242 -23.47 -1.65 7.65
N GLU A 243 -24.29 -1.12 6.75
CA GLU A 243 -23.84 -0.31 5.61
C GLU A 243 -22.96 0.88 6.03
N ASP A 244 -23.26 1.50 7.17
CA ASP A 244 -22.51 2.63 7.73
C ASP A 244 -21.47 2.25 8.81
N GLY A 245 -21.26 0.94 9.04
CA GLY A 245 -20.43 0.39 10.11
C GLY A 245 -18.91 0.47 9.89
N LEU A 246 -18.45 0.95 8.72
CA LEU A 246 -17.02 0.95 8.36
C LEU A 246 -16.17 1.74 9.36
N SER A 247 -16.64 2.90 9.82
CA SER A 247 -15.90 3.72 10.79
C SER A 247 -15.71 3.00 12.13
N GLU A 248 -16.75 2.29 12.61
CA GLU A 248 -16.67 1.52 13.86
C GLU A 248 -15.69 0.36 13.74
N LEU A 249 -15.75 -0.35 12.61
CA LEU A 249 -14.80 -1.40 12.27
C LEU A 249 -13.37 -0.86 12.29
N GLU A 250 -13.08 0.21 11.54
CA GLU A 250 -11.74 0.82 11.43
C GLU A 250 -11.17 1.23 12.80
N ASN A 251 -12.01 1.78 13.68
CA ASN A 251 -11.61 2.19 15.03
C ASN A 251 -11.29 1.00 15.96
N SER A 252 -11.87 -0.17 15.69
CA SER A 252 -11.60 -1.40 16.45
C SER A 252 -10.28 -2.09 16.07
N LEU A 253 -9.70 -1.77 14.90
CA LEU A 253 -8.52 -2.45 14.39
C LEU A 253 -7.21 -1.95 15.04
N SER A 254 -6.34 -2.91 15.34
CA SER A 254 -4.96 -2.72 15.81
C SER A 254 -3.96 -3.01 14.68
N SER A 255 -2.66 -2.78 14.91
CA SER A 255 -1.59 -3.20 13.98
C SER A 255 -1.48 -4.72 13.79
N THR A 256 -2.12 -5.52 14.64
CA THR A 256 -2.12 -6.99 14.57
C THR A 256 -3.34 -7.56 13.87
N PHE A 257 -4.26 -6.72 13.35
CA PHE A 257 -5.57 -7.17 12.88
C PHE A 257 -5.52 -8.30 11.84
N ILE A 258 -4.55 -8.29 10.91
CA ILE A 258 -4.37 -9.38 9.93
C ILE A 258 -4.20 -10.72 10.65
N LYS A 259 -3.34 -10.76 11.66
CA LYS A 259 -3.07 -11.98 12.42
C LYS A 259 -4.31 -12.42 13.20
N ASP A 260 -4.96 -11.47 13.86
CA ASP A 260 -6.11 -11.74 14.73
C ASP A 260 -7.30 -12.26 13.92
N VAL A 261 -7.59 -11.61 12.78
CA VAL A 261 -8.63 -12.04 11.83
C VAL A 261 -8.32 -13.43 11.27
N LYS A 262 -7.09 -13.69 10.81
CA LYS A 262 -6.71 -15.01 10.26
C LYS A 262 -6.86 -16.15 11.27
N GLN A 263 -6.57 -15.89 12.55
CA GLN A 263 -6.73 -16.89 13.60
C GLN A 263 -8.20 -17.28 13.83
N SER A 264 -9.14 -16.41 13.46
CA SER A 264 -10.57 -16.65 13.55
C SER A 264 -11.19 -17.24 12.27
N MET A 265 -10.40 -17.42 11.21
CA MET A 265 -10.88 -17.94 9.93
C MET A 265 -10.92 -19.46 9.89
N SER A 266 -11.88 -19.98 9.14
CA SER A 266 -11.97 -21.39 8.80
C SER A 266 -12.25 -21.55 7.30
N SER A 267 -11.86 -22.70 6.75
CA SER A 267 -12.11 -23.05 5.35
C SER A 267 -13.62 -23.26 5.17
N THR A 268 -14.28 -22.35 4.45
CA THR A 268 -15.74 -22.33 4.30
C THR A 268 -16.11 -22.16 2.85
N GLU A 269 -17.14 -22.86 2.38
CA GLU A 269 -17.72 -22.63 1.05
C GLU A 269 -18.57 -21.36 1.10
N VAL A 270 -18.16 -20.34 0.34
CA VAL A 270 -18.76 -19.00 0.38
C VAL A 270 -19.20 -18.58 -1.01
N ARG A 271 -20.43 -18.07 -1.11
CA ARG A 271 -20.88 -17.32 -2.29
C ARG A 271 -20.44 -15.87 -2.15
N VAL A 272 -19.43 -15.52 -2.93
CA VAL A 272 -18.79 -14.21 -2.94
C VAL A 272 -19.39 -13.36 -4.05
N ALA A 273 -19.74 -12.11 -3.73
CA ALA A 273 -20.01 -11.04 -4.68
C ALA A 273 -19.06 -9.88 -4.36
N LEU A 274 -18.19 -9.53 -5.30
CA LEU A 274 -17.17 -8.48 -5.14
C LEU A 274 -17.25 -7.51 -6.32
N PRO A 275 -17.37 -6.19 -6.09
CA PRO A 275 -17.40 -5.24 -7.20
C PRO A 275 -16.07 -5.24 -7.95
N ARG A 276 -16.13 -5.01 -9.25
CA ARG A 276 -14.97 -4.56 -10.02
C ARG A 276 -14.69 -3.11 -9.64
N PHE A 277 -13.44 -2.78 -9.34
CA PHE A 277 -13.09 -1.40 -8.99
C PHE A 277 -11.66 -1.04 -9.37
N GLN A 278 -11.44 0.27 -9.52
CA GLN A 278 -10.13 0.86 -9.72
C GLN A 278 -9.94 1.99 -8.72
N LEU A 279 -8.81 2.00 -8.04
CA LEU A 279 -8.39 3.09 -7.16
C LEU A 279 -7.13 3.71 -7.72
N GLU A 280 -7.18 5.01 -7.98
CA GLU A 280 -6.00 5.84 -8.20
C GLU A 280 -5.94 6.84 -7.05
N TYR A 281 -4.94 6.66 -6.19
CA TYR A 281 -4.71 7.52 -5.03
C TYR A 281 -3.43 8.30 -5.25
N SER A 282 -3.52 9.63 -5.15
CA SER A 282 -2.39 10.53 -5.33
C SER A 282 -2.48 11.64 -4.28
N LYS A 283 -1.50 11.74 -3.39
CA LYS A 283 -1.55 12.69 -2.28
C LYS A 283 -0.17 13.11 -1.77
N SER A 284 -0.05 14.37 -1.33
CA SER A 284 1.02 14.80 -0.43
C SER A 284 0.77 14.21 0.96
N LEU A 285 1.78 13.55 1.52
CA LEU A 285 1.73 12.94 2.84
C LEU A 285 2.47 13.76 3.90
N LYS A 286 2.92 14.98 3.58
CA LYS A 286 3.65 15.85 4.51
C LYS A 286 2.89 16.06 5.83
N GLU A 287 1.65 16.52 5.75
CA GLU A 287 0.82 16.81 6.92
C GLU A 287 0.46 15.53 7.69
N ALA A 288 0.27 14.43 6.96
CA ALA A 288 0.01 13.13 7.56
C ALA A 288 1.24 12.60 8.33
N PHE A 289 2.45 12.76 7.78
CA PHE A 289 3.70 12.34 8.43
C PHE A 289 4.02 13.23 9.64
N GLN A 290 3.77 14.54 9.55
CA GLN A 290 3.87 15.44 10.71
C GLN A 290 2.91 15.02 11.83
N SER A 291 1.68 14.66 11.48
CA SER A 291 0.69 14.15 12.43
C SER A 291 1.07 12.80 13.05
N LEU A 292 1.94 12.02 12.41
CA LEU A 292 2.51 10.79 12.97
C LEU A 292 3.66 11.05 13.95
N GLY A 293 4.24 12.25 13.96
CA GLY A 293 5.39 12.60 14.79
C GLY A 293 6.64 12.99 14.01
N LEU A 294 6.65 12.81 12.68
CA LEU A 294 7.79 13.16 11.84
C LEU A 294 7.79 14.68 11.56
N ASN A 295 8.45 15.47 12.40
CA ASN A 295 8.35 16.93 12.39
C ASN A 295 9.67 17.63 12.04
N ARG A 296 10.79 17.18 12.63
CA ARG A 296 12.12 17.77 12.47
C ARG A 296 12.59 17.73 11.03
N VAL A 297 12.35 16.60 10.35
CA VAL A 297 12.78 16.41 8.95
C VAL A 297 12.16 17.43 7.99
N PHE A 298 11.01 18.02 8.32
CA PHE A 298 10.31 18.97 7.44
C PHE A 298 10.69 20.44 7.64
N ARG A 299 11.76 20.71 8.39
CA ARG A 299 12.18 22.07 8.75
C ARG A 299 13.69 22.21 8.62
N SER A 300 14.16 23.43 8.34
CA SER A 300 15.60 23.76 8.40
C SER A 300 16.18 23.41 9.78
N GLY A 301 17.43 22.96 9.80
CA GLY A 301 18.07 22.36 10.97
C GLY A 301 17.73 20.88 11.17
N ALA A 302 17.16 20.21 10.16
CA ALA A 302 17.04 18.76 10.16
C ALA A 302 18.43 18.12 10.09
N HIS A 303 18.69 17.15 10.97
CA HIS A 303 19.97 16.46 11.03
C HIS A 303 20.06 15.40 9.91
N LEU A 304 20.21 15.84 8.65
CA LEU A 304 20.34 15.03 7.44
C LEU A 304 21.78 14.97 6.89
N ASN A 305 22.75 15.10 7.79
CA ASN A 305 24.18 15.12 7.49
C ASN A 305 24.73 13.81 6.91
N GLY A 306 23.98 12.71 6.96
CA GLY A 306 24.29 11.51 6.18
C GLY A 306 24.02 11.68 4.67
N ILE A 307 23.18 12.64 4.29
CA ILE A 307 22.84 12.96 2.89
C ILE A 307 23.73 14.08 2.35
N ASN A 308 23.82 15.21 3.06
CA ASN A 308 24.59 16.40 2.68
C ASN A 308 24.98 17.16 3.96
N ASP A 309 26.16 17.81 4.00
CA ASP A 309 26.67 18.48 5.20
C ASP A 309 25.99 19.83 5.53
N SER A 310 25.03 20.30 4.73
CA SER A 310 24.31 21.55 4.98
C SER A 310 23.16 21.38 5.97
N ASP A 311 23.09 22.30 6.95
CA ASP A 311 21.97 22.40 7.90
C ASP A 311 20.67 22.96 7.26
N GLU A 312 20.75 23.43 6.02
CA GLU A 312 19.59 23.91 5.26
C GLU A 312 18.87 22.80 4.49
N LEU A 313 19.40 21.56 4.48
CA LEU A 313 18.72 20.43 3.86
C LEU A 313 17.57 19.95 4.76
N PHE A 314 16.35 19.94 4.22
CA PHE A 314 15.17 19.37 4.88
C PHE A 314 14.21 18.77 3.85
N LEU A 315 13.37 17.82 4.29
CA LEU A 315 12.34 17.23 3.45
C LEU A 315 11.22 18.25 3.20
N SER A 316 11.09 18.72 1.97
CA SER A 316 10.09 19.70 1.58
C SER A 316 8.70 19.06 1.41
N GLY A 317 8.65 17.82 0.92
CA GLY A 317 7.40 17.10 0.70
C GLY A 317 7.58 15.60 0.42
N VAL A 318 6.49 14.85 0.59
CA VAL A 318 6.40 13.41 0.28
C VAL A 318 5.16 13.20 -0.57
N ASN A 319 5.33 12.82 -1.84
CA ASN A 319 4.20 12.51 -2.71
C ASN A 319 4.05 11.00 -2.84
N HIS A 320 2.86 10.51 -2.54
CA HIS A 320 2.49 9.11 -2.69
C HIS A 320 1.49 8.93 -3.82
N LYS A 321 1.78 7.99 -4.72
CA LYS A 321 0.84 7.56 -5.75
C LYS A 321 0.71 6.04 -5.79
N ALA A 322 -0.52 5.56 -5.70
CA ALA A 322 -0.82 4.13 -5.73
C ALA A 322 -1.98 3.86 -6.68
N VAL A 323 -1.85 2.81 -7.49
CA VAL A 323 -2.90 2.38 -8.43
C VAL A 323 -3.22 0.91 -8.19
N LEU A 324 -4.51 0.61 -8.07
CA LEU A 324 -5.05 -0.74 -7.95
C LEU A 324 -6.20 -0.93 -8.93
N VAL A 325 -6.20 -2.04 -9.66
CA VAL A 325 -7.30 -2.45 -10.54
C VAL A 325 -7.72 -3.86 -10.16
N VAL A 326 -8.92 -4.02 -9.64
CA VAL A 326 -9.50 -5.32 -9.25
C VAL A 326 -10.51 -5.76 -10.29
N ASN A 327 -10.31 -6.95 -10.86
CA ASN A 327 -11.18 -7.55 -11.87
C ASN A 327 -11.27 -9.08 -11.69
N GLU A 328 -11.91 -9.75 -12.64
CA GLU A 328 -12.19 -11.18 -12.56
C GLU A 328 -10.95 -12.08 -12.58
N ALA A 329 -9.88 -11.64 -13.25
CA ALA A 329 -8.64 -12.40 -13.34
C ALA A 329 -7.76 -12.23 -12.09
N GLY A 330 -7.89 -11.10 -11.39
CA GLY A 330 -6.98 -10.73 -10.32
C GLY A 330 -6.98 -9.24 -10.00
N THR A 331 -5.87 -8.79 -9.46
CA THR A 331 -5.42 -7.42 -9.59
C THR A 331 -4.64 -7.28 -10.89
N GLU A 332 -5.33 -6.74 -11.89
CA GLU A 332 -4.96 -6.58 -13.30
C GLU A 332 -4.41 -7.80 -14.07
N ALA A 333 -5.17 -8.23 -15.09
CA ALA A 333 -4.73 -8.72 -16.39
C ALA A 333 -5.95 -8.70 -17.33
N THR A 334 -5.72 -8.45 -18.63
CA THR A 334 -6.70 -8.51 -19.73
C THR A 334 -6.29 -9.61 -20.71
N ALA A 335 -6.69 -10.86 -20.47
CA ALA A 335 -6.71 -11.94 -21.46
C ALA A 335 -7.62 -13.07 -20.96
N VAL A 336 -8.56 -13.47 -21.81
CA VAL A 336 -9.71 -14.32 -21.48
C VAL A 336 -9.42 -15.77 -21.87
N THR A 337 -9.67 -16.70 -20.96
CA THR A 337 -9.77 -18.13 -21.31
C THR A 337 -11.13 -18.63 -20.85
N TYR A 338 -11.89 -19.24 -21.76
CA TYR A 338 -13.26 -19.69 -21.51
C TYR A 338 -13.25 -21.19 -21.19
N GLU A 339 -13.78 -21.57 -20.04
CA GLU A 339 -14.20 -22.95 -19.78
C GLU A 339 -15.64 -22.98 -19.26
N VAL A 340 -16.49 -23.63 -20.06
CA VAL A 340 -17.90 -23.86 -19.80
C VAL A 340 -18.02 -25.00 -18.80
N LEU A 341 -18.67 -24.75 -17.66
CA LEU A 341 -19.11 -25.80 -16.75
C LEU A 341 -20.63 -25.78 -16.66
N THR A 342 -21.22 -26.95 -16.86
CA THR A 342 -22.65 -27.23 -16.77
C THR A 342 -22.98 -27.62 -15.34
N GLY A 343 -24.02 -27.01 -14.75
CA GLY A 343 -24.33 -27.13 -13.33
C GLY A 343 -25.11 -28.39 -12.93
N CYS A 344 -25.11 -28.65 -11.62
CA CYS A 344 -26.12 -29.43 -10.92
C CYS A 344 -26.61 -28.64 -9.70
N SER A 345 -27.92 -28.71 -9.44
CA SER A 345 -28.61 -28.05 -8.34
C SER A 345 -28.70 -28.98 -7.13
N THR A 346 -28.20 -28.51 -6.00
CA THR A 346 -28.61 -28.93 -4.65
C THR A 346 -28.78 -27.67 -3.80
N THR A 347 -29.83 -27.63 -2.98
CA THR A 347 -30.01 -26.59 -1.95
C THR A 347 -29.01 -26.83 -0.82
N MET A 348 -27.76 -26.42 -1.03
CA MET A 348 -26.79 -26.26 0.04
C MET A 348 -26.90 -24.83 0.57
N GLU A 349 -26.94 -24.67 1.89
CA GLU A 349 -26.85 -23.38 2.55
C GLU A 349 -25.39 -22.93 2.51
N TYR A 350 -25.03 -22.09 1.55
CA TYR A 350 -23.72 -21.45 1.49
C TYR A 350 -23.72 -20.16 2.31
N GLU A 351 -22.58 -19.84 2.93
CA GLU A 351 -22.37 -18.51 3.51
C GLU A 351 -22.31 -17.46 2.41
N LYS A 352 -22.86 -16.27 2.67
CA LYS A 352 -22.91 -15.17 1.70
C LYS A 352 -21.97 -14.04 2.12
N PHE A 353 -21.06 -13.68 1.23
CA PHE A 353 -20.18 -12.54 1.38
C PHE A 353 -20.39 -11.59 0.19
N ILE A 354 -21.31 -10.64 0.37
CA ILE A 354 -21.74 -9.70 -0.68
C ILE A 354 -21.19 -8.33 -0.31
N VAL A 355 -20.24 -7.83 -1.10
CA VAL A 355 -19.55 -6.56 -0.86
C VAL A 355 -20.31 -5.44 -1.58
N ASP A 356 -21.50 -5.11 -1.09
CA ASP A 356 -22.42 -4.13 -1.65
C ASP A 356 -22.40 -2.77 -0.93
N HIS A 357 -21.51 -2.57 0.04
CA HIS A 357 -21.41 -1.32 0.80
C HIS A 357 -19.95 -1.11 1.27
N PRO A 358 -19.63 0.03 1.92
CA PRO A 358 -18.26 0.39 2.24
C PRO A 358 -17.49 -0.68 3.00
N PHE A 359 -16.28 -0.97 2.52
CA PHE A 359 -15.44 -2.04 3.05
C PHE A 359 -13.98 -1.59 3.16
N MET A 360 -13.24 -2.25 4.05
CA MET A 360 -11.79 -2.13 4.15
C MET A 360 -11.14 -3.36 3.53
N PHE A 361 -9.97 -3.18 2.93
CA PHE A 361 -9.18 -4.30 2.44
C PHE A 361 -7.68 -4.09 2.69
N ALA A 362 -6.96 -5.20 2.72
CA ALA A 362 -5.51 -5.21 2.77
C ALA A 362 -4.95 -6.29 1.84
N ILE A 363 -3.89 -5.98 1.11
CA ILE A 363 -3.11 -6.96 0.34
C ILE A 363 -1.84 -7.22 1.13
N TYR A 364 -1.59 -8.48 1.47
CA TYR A 364 -0.58 -8.82 2.47
C TYR A 364 0.13 -10.14 2.14
N THR A 365 1.35 -10.32 2.66
CA THR A 365 2.08 -11.58 2.51
C THR A 365 1.55 -12.64 3.47
N ALA A 366 1.14 -13.80 2.96
CA ALA A 366 0.47 -14.83 3.76
C ALA A 366 1.33 -15.38 4.91
N ARG A 367 2.66 -15.38 4.75
CA ARG A 367 3.60 -15.97 5.72
C ARG A 367 4.02 -15.01 6.83
N GLU A 368 4.39 -13.79 6.50
CA GLU A 368 4.89 -12.80 7.47
C GLU A 368 3.80 -11.83 7.95
N ASN A 369 2.61 -11.87 7.36
CA ASN A 369 1.53 -10.91 7.57
C ASN A 369 1.94 -9.45 7.28
N LEU A 370 2.97 -9.22 6.45
CA LEU A 370 3.39 -7.89 6.02
C LEU A 370 2.33 -7.30 5.10
N ILE A 371 1.82 -6.12 5.48
CA ILE A 371 0.84 -5.39 4.68
C ILE A 371 1.55 -4.65 3.56
N LEU A 372 1.29 -5.08 2.32
CA LEU A 372 1.80 -4.47 1.11
C LEU A 372 0.94 -3.27 0.72
N PHE A 373 -0.38 -3.42 0.81
CA PHE A 373 -1.34 -2.35 0.53
C PHE A 373 -2.48 -2.38 1.53
N MET A 374 -3.05 -1.21 1.76
CA MET A 374 -4.23 -1.03 2.59
C MET A 374 -5.12 0.02 1.94
N GLY A 375 -6.42 -0.20 2.04
CA GLY A 375 -7.37 0.78 1.55
C GLY A 375 -8.78 0.55 2.04
N ARG A 376 -9.62 1.51 1.68
CA ARG A 376 -11.06 1.43 1.83
C ARG A 376 -11.74 1.93 0.59
N VAL A 377 -12.90 1.35 0.35
CA VAL A 377 -13.82 1.77 -0.69
C VAL A 377 -15.07 2.26 0.01
N VAL A 378 -15.27 3.58 0.03
CA VAL A 378 -16.50 4.21 0.52
C VAL A 378 -17.41 4.62 -0.63
N GLU A 379 -16.87 4.76 -1.84
CA GLU A 379 -17.64 4.99 -3.05
C GLU A 379 -17.01 4.31 -4.27
N LEU A 380 -17.85 3.74 -5.14
CA LEU A 380 -17.49 3.23 -6.45
C LEU A 380 -18.14 4.05 -7.55
#